data_AF-A0A521D713-F1
#
_entry.id   AF-A0A521D713-F1
#
_cell.length_a   1.000
_cell.length_b   1.000
_cell.length_c   1.000
_cell.angle_alpha   90.00
_cell.angle_beta   90.00
_cell.angle_gamma   90.00
#
_symmetry.space_group_name_H-M   'P 1'
#
loop_
_entity.id
_entity.type
_entity.pdbx_description
1 polymer ?
#
loop_
_entity_poly.entity_id
_entity_poly.type
_entity_poly.pdbx_seq_one_letter_code
_entity_poly.pdbx_strand_id
1 'polypeptide(L)'
;MKHTNNNIYVWLKTIIYTLGFLSLIGISRFWTGSKEDWDQIRENEFIPALITRTVAFTTAGLVFLGLSFLINYIFKKESSFSKELVILLLFSFTLNLIVLSGFI
;
A
#
# COMPACT_ATOMS: atom_id res chain seq x y z
N MET A 1 19.84 -1.54 27.23
CA MET A 1 18.51 -0.92 26.97
C MET A 1 18.39 -0.20 25.62
N LYS A 2 19.37 0.61 25.16
CA LYS A 2 19.32 1.27 23.82
C LYS A 2 19.21 0.29 22.63
N HIS A 3 19.89 -0.84 22.70
CA HIS A 3 19.95 -1.81 21.58
C HIS A 3 18.61 -2.56 21.37
N THR A 4 17.91 -2.89 22.47
CA THR A 4 16.63 -3.62 22.42
C THR A 4 15.51 -2.78 21.83
N ASN A 5 15.42 -1.49 22.19
CA ASN A 5 14.45 -0.56 21.60
C ASN A 5 14.66 -0.36 20.11
N ASN A 6 15.90 -0.44 19.62
CA ASN A 6 16.20 -0.30 18.21
C ASN A 6 15.77 -1.53 17.41
N ASN A 7 15.96 -2.74 17.95
CA ASN A 7 15.50 -3.97 17.32
C ASN A 7 13.96 -4.03 17.24
N ILE A 8 13.27 -3.65 18.33
CA ILE A 8 11.80 -3.62 18.36
C ILE A 8 11.25 -2.61 17.35
N TYR A 9 11.86 -1.42 17.27
CA TYR A 9 11.50 -0.41 16.27
C TYR A 9 11.60 -0.93 14.83
N VAL A 10 12.73 -1.58 14.48
CA VAL A 10 12.94 -2.14 13.14
C VAL A 10 11.90 -3.22 12.84
N TRP A 11 11.68 -4.15 13.78
CA TRP A 11 10.68 -5.21 13.62
C TRP A 11 9.26 -4.66 13.40
N LEU A 12 8.84 -3.67 14.20
CA LEU A 12 7.53 -3.04 14.05
C LEU A 12 7.36 -2.36 12.69
N LYS A 13 8.39 -1.63 12.23
CA LYS A 13 8.40 -1.01 10.90
C LYS A 13 8.28 -2.06 9.79
N THR A 14 9.05 -3.14 9.88
CA THR A 14 8.98 -4.25 8.92
C THR A 14 7.58 -4.88 8.90
N ILE A 15 6.98 -5.12 10.06
CA ILE A 15 5.62 -5.67 10.15
C ILE A 15 4.60 -4.74 9.49
N ILE A 16 4.66 -3.44 9.78
CA ILE A 16 3.75 -2.44 9.18
C ILE A 16 3.88 -2.41 7.66
N TYR A 17 5.10 -2.43 7.13
CA TYR A 17 5.30 -2.43 5.67
C TYR A 17 4.85 -3.73 5.01
N THR A 18 5.13 -4.88 5.62
CA THR A 18 4.69 -6.19 5.10
C THR A 18 3.17 -6.29 5.10
N LEU A 19 2.52 -5.90 6.21
CA LEU A 19 1.05 -5.87 6.28
C LEU A 19 0.48 -4.89 5.27
N GLY A 20 1.10 -3.70 5.12
CA GLY A 20 0.67 -2.72 4.14
C GLY A 20 0.72 -3.24 2.71
N PHE A 21 1.81 -3.91 2.36
CA PHE A 21 1.95 -4.53 1.06
C PHE A 21 0.92 -5.65 0.83
N LEU A 22 0.71 -6.53 1.81
CA LEU A 22 -0.29 -7.60 1.72
C LEU A 22 -1.72 -7.06 1.62
N SER A 23 -2.05 -6.00 2.35
CA SER A 23 -3.35 -5.33 2.25
C SER A 23 -3.58 -4.74 0.86
N LEU A 24 -2.57 -4.12 0.25
CA LEU A 24 -2.66 -3.59 -1.11
C LEU A 24 -2.89 -4.72 -2.14
N ILE A 25 -2.20 -5.86 -2.00
CA ILE A 25 -2.44 -7.04 -2.86
C ILE A 25 -3.86 -7.59 -2.65
N GLY A 26 -4.31 -7.71 -1.40
CA GLY A 26 -5.65 -8.21 -1.08
C GLY A 26 -6.75 -7.34 -1.66
N ILE A 27 -6.66 -6.02 -1.47
CA ILE A 27 -7.59 -5.04 -2.06
C ILE A 27 -7.54 -5.14 -3.59
N SER A 28 -6.35 -5.29 -4.17
CA SER A 28 -6.20 -5.47 -5.61
C SER A 28 -6.97 -6.68 -6.12
N ARG A 29 -6.79 -7.86 -5.51
CA ARG A 29 -7.45 -9.09 -5.94
C ARG A 29 -8.95 -9.11 -5.70
N PHE A 30 -9.39 -8.59 -4.54
CA PHE A 30 -10.81 -8.48 -4.23
C PHE A 30 -11.54 -7.62 -5.27
N TRP A 31 -10.89 -6.57 -5.76
CA TRP A 31 -11.48 -5.65 -6.73
C TRP A 31 -11.45 -6.19 -8.17
N THR A 32 -10.37 -6.87 -8.57
CA THR A 32 -10.27 -7.43 -9.93
C THR A 32 -11.32 -8.52 -10.17
N GLY A 33 -11.78 -9.22 -9.13
CA GLY A 33 -12.87 -10.20 -9.24
C GLY A 33 -12.49 -11.38 -10.14
N SER A 34 -13.47 -11.99 -10.79
CA SER A 34 -13.20 -12.96 -11.85
C SER A 34 -12.67 -12.26 -13.11
N LYS A 35 -12.02 -13.02 -14.02
CA LYS A 35 -11.52 -12.46 -15.27
C LYS A 35 -12.63 -11.82 -16.12
N GLU A 36 -13.82 -12.41 -16.07
CA GLU A 36 -15.02 -11.92 -16.76
C GLU A 36 -15.53 -10.60 -16.17
N ASP A 37 -15.49 -10.44 -14.84
CA ASP A 37 -15.83 -9.17 -14.18
C ASP A 37 -14.83 -8.06 -14.57
N TRP A 38 -13.54 -8.40 -14.62
CA TRP A 38 -12.51 -7.44 -15.03
C TRP A 38 -12.64 -6.99 -16.48
N ASP A 39 -12.94 -7.92 -17.39
CA ASP A 39 -13.15 -7.60 -18.80
C ASP A 39 -14.38 -6.70 -18.97
N GLN A 40 -15.48 -6.94 -18.24
CA GLN A 40 -16.64 -6.03 -18.23
C GLN A 40 -16.32 -4.64 -17.67
N ILE A 41 -15.57 -4.56 -16.57
CA ILE A 41 -15.15 -3.30 -15.97
C ILE A 41 -14.25 -2.53 -16.95
N ARG A 42 -13.37 -3.23 -17.68
CA ARG A 42 -12.46 -2.62 -18.66
C ARG A 42 -13.21 -2.04 -19.85
N GLU A 43 -14.24 -2.70 -20.33
CA GLU A 43 -15.00 -2.23 -21.50
C GLU A 43 -15.99 -1.12 -21.15
N ASN A 44 -16.64 -1.19 -19.98
CA ASN A 44 -17.79 -0.33 -19.66
C ASN A 44 -17.51 0.72 -18.57
N GLU A 45 -16.59 0.47 -17.64
CA GLU A 45 -16.43 1.26 -16.40
C GLU A 45 -14.96 1.60 -16.07
N PHE A 46 -14.08 1.59 -17.07
CA PHE A 46 -12.64 1.66 -16.86
C PHE A 46 -12.18 2.91 -16.08
N ILE A 47 -12.67 4.09 -16.45
CA ILE A 47 -12.28 5.36 -15.79
C ILE A 47 -12.79 5.40 -14.33
N PRO A 48 -14.09 5.17 -14.05
CA PRO A 48 -14.60 5.09 -12.68
C PRO A 48 -13.87 4.06 -11.81
N ALA A 49 -13.60 2.87 -12.35
CA ALA A 49 -12.91 1.81 -11.63
C ALA A 49 -11.45 2.20 -11.32
N LEU A 50 -10.75 2.81 -12.28
CA LEU A 50 -9.37 3.28 -12.09
C LEU A 50 -9.29 4.37 -11.00
N ILE A 51 -10.21 5.34 -11.01
CA ILE A 51 -10.27 6.41 -9.99
C ILE A 51 -10.53 5.80 -8.62
N THR A 52 -11.58 4.99 -8.50
CA THR A 52 -11.98 4.38 -7.21
C THR A 52 -10.85 3.55 -6.62
N ARG A 53 -10.17 2.78 -7.46
CA ARG A 53 -9.01 1.98 -7.08
C ARG A 53 -7.82 2.81 -6.64
N THR A 54 -7.52 3.89 -7.38
CA THR A 54 -6.45 4.82 -7.02
C THR A 54 -6.72 5.47 -5.68
N VAL A 55 -7.96 5.89 -5.42
CA VAL A 55 -8.38 6.44 -4.13
C VAL A 55 -8.26 5.39 -3.02
N ALA A 56 -8.71 4.16 -3.24
CA ALA A 56 -8.62 3.07 -2.26
C ALA A 56 -7.16 2.74 -1.89
N PHE A 57 -6.28 2.57 -2.89
CA PHE A 57 -4.85 2.31 -2.63
C PHE A 57 -4.14 3.48 -1.98
N THR A 58 -4.45 4.71 -2.40
CA THR A 58 -3.89 5.91 -1.77
C THR A 58 -4.32 6.02 -0.31
N THR A 59 -5.60 5.78 -0.02
CA THR A 59 -6.14 5.81 1.34
C THR A 59 -5.48 4.74 2.22
N ALA A 60 -5.42 3.49 1.73
CA ALA A 60 -4.74 2.41 2.44
C ALA A 60 -3.27 2.76 2.70
N GLY A 61 -2.58 3.29 1.71
CA GLY A 61 -1.18 3.67 1.86
C GLY A 61 -0.94 4.83 2.84
N LEU A 62 -1.82 5.83 2.85
CA LEU A 62 -1.79 6.92 3.84
C LEU A 62 -1.99 6.40 5.27
N VAL A 63 -2.84 5.38 5.46
CA VAL A 63 -3.00 4.73 6.77
C VAL A 63 -1.69 4.08 7.22
N PHE A 64 -0.99 3.36 6.34
CA PHE A 64 0.30 2.76 6.68
C PHE A 64 1.39 3.80 6.94
N LEU A 65 1.41 4.90 6.20
CA LEU A 65 2.28 6.05 6.47
C LEU A 65 1.98 6.67 7.85
N GLY A 66 0.70 6.80 8.21
CA GLY A 66 0.27 7.28 9.52
C GLY A 66 0.74 6.37 10.66
N LEU A 67 0.55 5.05 10.52
CA LEU A 67 1.05 4.05 11.49
C LEU A 67 2.57 4.10 11.60
N SER A 68 3.25 4.19 10.47
CA SER A 68 4.71 4.29 10.40
C SER A 68 5.24 5.56 11.07
N PHE A 69 4.55 6.68 10.89
CA PHE A 69 4.83 7.95 11.58
C PHE A 69 4.60 7.85 13.09
N LEU A 70 3.52 7.18 13.52
CA LEU A 70 3.23 6.94 14.93
C LEU A 70 4.34 6.14 15.61
N ILE A 71 4.90 5.11 14.94
CA ILE A 71 6.07 4.37 15.44
C ILE A 71 7.29 5.28 15.55
N ASN A 72 7.57 6.14 14.56
CA ASN A 72 8.66 7.10 14.67
C ASN A 72 8.48 8.03 15.89
N TYR A 73 7.25 8.51 16.14
CA TYR A 73 6.92 9.35 17.28
C TYR A 73 7.14 8.64 18.63
N ILE A 74 6.60 7.43 18.80
CA ILE A 74 6.72 6.63 20.03
C ILE A 74 8.19 6.36 20.38
N PHE A 75 9.02 6.05 19.38
CA PHE A 75 10.43 5.73 19.56
C PHE A 75 11.35 6.97 19.49
N LYS A 76 10.79 8.18 19.35
CA LYS A 76 11.52 9.45 19.21
C LYS A 76 12.59 9.40 18.12
N LYS A 77 12.26 8.79 16.98
CA LYS A 77 13.12 8.69 15.80
C LYS A 77 12.74 9.75 14.77
N GLU A 78 13.71 10.22 14.01
CA GLU A 78 13.43 11.10 12.87
C GLU A 78 12.55 10.40 11.85
N SER A 79 11.51 11.11 11.41
CA SER A 79 10.60 10.61 10.40
C SER A 79 11.21 10.80 9.01
N SER A 80 11.27 9.72 8.24
CA SER A 80 11.62 9.76 6.82
C SER A 80 10.37 9.82 5.93
N PHE A 81 9.34 10.57 6.35
CA PHE A 81 8.01 10.60 5.73
C PHE A 81 8.05 10.74 4.20
N SER A 82 8.84 11.69 3.67
CA SER A 82 8.94 11.89 2.22
C SER A 82 9.49 10.67 1.48
N LYS A 83 10.48 9.96 2.05
CA LYS A 83 11.01 8.73 1.45
C LYS A 83 9.97 7.62 1.47
N GLU A 84 9.27 7.48 2.59
CA GLU A 84 8.23 6.47 2.75
C GLU A 84 7.04 6.72 1.80
N LEU A 85 6.67 7.99 1.59
CA LEU A 85 5.65 8.41 0.63
C LEU A 85 6.05 8.07 -0.81
N VAL A 86 7.30 8.35 -1.20
CA VAL A 86 7.81 7.99 -2.53
C VAL A 86 7.76 6.48 -2.75
N ILE A 87 8.18 5.68 -1.77
CA ILE A 87 8.12 4.22 -1.82
C ILE A 87 6.66 3.76 -2.02
N LEU A 88 5.72 4.37 -1.29
CA LEU A 88 4.30 4.06 -1.39
C LEU A 88 3.73 4.35 -2.79
N LEU A 89 4.07 5.51 -3.36
CA LEU A 89 3.66 5.88 -4.71
C LEU A 89 4.21 4.90 -5.76
N LEU A 90 5.47 4.50 -5.63
CA LEU A 90 6.09 3.51 -6.52
C LEU A 90 5.41 2.13 -6.40
N PHE A 91 5.08 1.69 -5.19
CA PHE A 91 4.33 0.44 -4.98
C PHE A 91 2.94 0.50 -5.60
N SER A 92 2.19 1.58 -5.37
CA SER A 92 0.85 1.78 -5.94
C SER A 92 0.88 1.80 -7.46
N PHE A 93 1.87 2.48 -8.04
CA PHE A 93 2.07 2.51 -9.49
C PHE A 93 2.38 1.11 -10.05
N THR A 94 3.30 0.38 -9.41
CA THR A 94 3.68 -0.99 -9.82
C THR A 94 2.49 -1.94 -9.75
N LEU A 95 1.69 -1.90 -8.67
CA LEU A 95 0.48 -2.70 -8.53
C LEU A 95 -0.56 -2.38 -9.62
N ASN A 96 -0.73 -1.09 -9.94
CA ASN A 96 -1.62 -0.70 -11.04
C ASN A 96 -1.13 -1.24 -12.40
N LEU A 97 0.17 -1.20 -12.68
CA LEU A 97 0.74 -1.79 -13.90
C LEU A 97 0.52 -3.31 -13.98
N ILE A 98 0.79 -4.03 -12.88
CA ILE A 98 0.61 -5.49 -12.83
C ILE A 98 -0.83 -5.87 -13.17
N VAL A 99 -1.80 -5.15 -12.62
CA VAL A 99 -3.20 -5.47 -12.91
C VAL A 99 -3.66 -4.98 -14.28
N LEU A 100 -3.15 -3.85 -14.77
CA LEU A 100 -3.42 -3.43 -16.14
C LEU A 100 -2.92 -4.47 -17.17
N SER A 101 -1.82 -5.14 -16.84
CA SER A 101 -1.25 -6.23 -17.65
C SER A 101 -1.98 -7.57 -17.53
N GLY A 102 -3.02 -7.67 -16.68
CA GLY A 102 -3.82 -8.90 -16.52
C GLY A 102 -3.06 -10.07 -15.88
N PHE A 103 -1.94 -9.79 -15.20
CA PHE A 103 -1.13 -10.82 -14.50
C PHE A 103 -1.72 -11.23 -13.13
N ILE A 104 -2.69 -10.48 -12.62
CA ILE A 104 -3.49 -10.74 -11.43
C ILE A 104 -4.94 -10.47 -11.81
#